data_AF-A0A8X6RUZ2-F1
#
_entry.id   AF-A0A8X6RUZ2-F1
#
_cell.length_a   1.000
_cell.length_b   1.000
_cell.length_c   1.000
_cell.angle_alpha   90.00
_cell.angle_beta   90.00
_cell.angle_gamma   90.00
#
_symmetry.space_group_name_H-M   'P 1'
#
loop_
_entity.id
_entity.type
_entity.pdbx_description
1 polymer ?
#
loop_
_entity_poly.entity_id
_entity_poly.type
_entity_poly.pdbx_seq_one_letter_code
_entity_poly.pdbx_strand_id
1 'polypeptide(L)'
;MLCLSSKANGLVERLHRHLKSAIKAHENSKWSEIIPIVLLGMRSAVKKDINATCAELVYGTTLRLPSDLFSTDKITTTCNQTYVSFLREK
;
A
#
# COMPACT_ATOMS: atom_id res chain seq x y z
N MET A 1 -0.34 -12.57 35.89
CA MET A 1 0.58 -12.72 34.74
C MET A 1 -0.17 -13.45 33.63
N LEU A 2 -1.01 -12.72 32.88
CA LEU A 2 -1.76 -13.30 31.77
C LEU A 2 -0.90 -13.16 30.51
N CYS A 3 -0.57 -14.31 29.93
CA CYS A 3 0.04 -14.42 28.62
C CYS A 3 -0.93 -13.84 27.59
N LEU A 4 -0.74 -12.57 27.23
CA LEU A 4 -1.41 -11.96 26.09
C LEU A 4 -0.96 -12.74 24.85
N SER A 5 -1.83 -13.62 24.37
CA SER A 5 -1.81 -14.32 23.06
C SER A 5 -0.59 -14.01 22.19
N SER A 6 0.38 -14.93 22.15
CA SER A 6 1.59 -14.85 21.30
C SER A 6 1.26 -14.58 19.82
N LYS A 7 0.06 -14.96 19.36
CA LYS A 7 -0.42 -14.77 17.99
C LYS A 7 -0.81 -13.32 17.67
N ALA A 8 -1.44 -12.62 18.62
CA ALA A 8 -1.80 -11.21 18.44
C ALA A 8 -0.56 -10.33 18.40
N ASN A 9 0.41 -10.58 19.30
CA ASN A 9 1.67 -9.85 19.33
C ASN A 9 2.46 -10.01 18.02
N GLY A 10 2.51 -11.22 17.46
CA GLY A 10 3.22 -11.46 16.21
C GLY A 10 2.66 -10.70 15.00
N LEU A 11 1.34 -10.44 14.94
CA LEU A 11 0.73 -9.63 13.88
C LEU A 11 1.07 -8.14 14.04
N VAL A 12 0.97 -7.62 15.27
CA VAL A 12 1.32 -6.22 15.59
C VAL A 12 2.80 -5.96 15.31
N GLU A 13 3.68 -6.87 15.68
CA GLU A 13 5.11 -6.74 15.42
C GLU A 13 5.44 -6.75 13.92
N ARG A 14 4.80 -7.61 13.12
CA ARG A 14 4.94 -7.60 11.65
C ARG A 14 4.47 -6.28 11.06
N LEU A 15 3.32 -5.78 11.50
CA LEU A 15 2.79 -4.48 11.07
C LEU A 15 3.78 -3.36 11.39
N HIS A 16 4.31 -3.32 12.62
CA HIS A 16 5.31 -2.34 13.03
C HIS A 16 6.60 -2.43 12.20
N ARG A 17 7.07 -3.64 11.85
CA ARG A 17 8.24 -3.80 10.98
C ARG A 17 8.00 -3.21 9.59
N HIS A 18 6.86 -3.52 8.98
CA HIS A 18 6.52 -2.95 7.66
C HIS A 18 6.39 -1.43 7.71
N LEU A 19 5.74 -0.88 8.75
CA LEU A 19 5.60 0.56 8.94
C LEU A 19 6.97 1.24 9.05
N LYS A 20 7.88 0.68 9.87
CA LYS A 20 9.24 1.22 10.02
C LYS A 20 10.02 1.18 8.71
N SER A 21 9.92 0.09 7.95
CA SER A 21 10.59 -0.03 6.65
C SER A 21 10.05 0.97 5.63
N ALA A 22 8.73 1.15 5.57
CA ALA A 22 8.11 2.13 4.69
C ALA A 22 8.53 3.56 5.04
N ILE A 23 8.52 3.93 6.33
CA ILE A 23 8.99 5.25 6.78
C ILE A 23 10.47 5.46 6.42
N LYS A 24 11.32 4.45 6.65
CA LYS A 24 12.76 4.53 6.30
C LYS A 24 13.03 4.66 4.80
N ALA A 25 12.13 4.18 3.94
CA ALA A 25 12.25 4.34 2.50
C ALA A 25 12.05 5.80 2.05
N HIS A 26 11.47 6.64 2.91
CA HIS A 26 11.40 8.08 2.70
C HIS A 26 12.61 8.74 3.37
N GLU A 27 13.51 9.33 2.57
CA GLU A 27 14.77 9.97 3.00
C GLU A 27 14.56 11.32 3.76
N ASN A 28 13.33 11.59 4.22
CA ASN A 28 12.93 12.91 4.69
C ASN A 28 12.96 13.02 6.22
N SER A 29 13.48 14.13 6.74
CA SER A 29 13.57 14.40 8.19
C SER A 29 12.19 14.51 8.86
N LYS A 30 11.14 14.75 8.08
CA LYS A 30 9.76 14.93 8.53
C LYS A 30 8.92 13.65 8.44
N TRP A 31 9.38 12.59 9.09
CA TRP A 31 8.69 11.29 9.13
C TRP A 31 7.22 11.38 9.63
N SER A 32 6.87 12.38 10.44
CA SER A 32 5.50 12.59 10.90
C SER A 32 4.53 13.00 9.77
N GLU A 33 5.02 13.76 8.79
CA GLU A 33 4.20 14.22 7.65
C GLU A 33 3.91 13.08 6.66
N ILE A 34 4.80 12.07 6.58
CA ILE A 34 4.61 10.92 5.68
C ILE A 34 3.73 9.81 6.28
N ILE A 35 3.58 9.76 7.61
CA ILE A 35 2.78 8.73 8.29
C ILE A 35 1.37 8.56 7.71
N PRO A 36 0.57 9.62 7.49
CA PRO A 36 -0.76 9.48 6.92
C PRO A 36 -0.75 8.81 5.54
N ILE A 37 0.26 9.11 4.72
CA ILE A 37 0.42 8.57 3.36
C ILE A 37 0.81 7.09 3.41
N VAL A 38 1.79 6.74 4.25
CA VAL A 38 2.21 5.34 4.45
C VAL A 38 1.05 4.49 4.97
N LEU A 39 0.32 4.99 5.97
CA LEU A 39 -0.85 4.30 6.52
C LEU A 39 -2.00 4.20 5.51
N LEU A 40 -2.15 5.17 4.63
CA LEU A 40 -3.12 5.09 3.53
C LEU A 40 -2.74 3.93 2.59
N GLY A 41 -1.49 3.88 2.12
CA GLY A 41 -1.01 2.82 1.23
C GLY A 41 -1.13 1.43 1.85
N MET A 42 -0.83 1.27 3.14
CA MET A 42 -1.00 0.00 3.84
C MET A 42 -2.46 -0.43 3.95
N ARG A 43 -3.40 0.53 4.04
CA ARG A 43 -4.84 0.25 4.14
C ARG A 43 -5.49 -0.05 2.79
N SER A 44 -4.96 0.53 1.71
CA SER A 44 -5.47 0.37 0.35
C SER A 44 -4.80 -0.74 -0.45
N ALA A 45 -3.72 -1.34 0.05
CA ALA A 45 -3.05 -2.45 -0.60
C ALA A 45 -3.91 -3.72 -0.57
N VAL A 46 -4.13 -4.34 -1.74
CA VAL A 46 -4.84 -5.62 -1.86
C VAL A 46 -3.96 -6.72 -1.32
N LYS A 47 -4.45 -7.45 -0.31
CA LYS A 47 -3.78 -8.64 0.19
C LYS A 47 -4.26 -9.86 -0.60
N LYS A 48 -3.39 -10.40 -1.46
CA LYS A 48 -3.70 -11.49 -2.40
C LYS A 48 -4.33 -12.72 -1.73
N ASP A 49 -3.88 -13.08 -0.52
CA ASP A 49 -4.39 -14.27 0.19
C ASP A 49 -5.89 -14.21 0.48
N ILE A 50 -6.41 -12.99 0.71
CA ILE A 50 -7.82 -12.73 1.07
C ILE A 50 -8.57 -12.00 -0.05
N ASN A 51 -7.87 -11.65 -1.13
CA ASN A 51 -8.36 -10.85 -2.25
C ASN A 51 -9.14 -9.59 -1.86
N ALA A 52 -8.71 -8.91 -0.79
CA ALA A 52 -9.33 -7.70 -0.26
C ALA A 52 -8.28 -6.77 0.37
N THR A 53 -8.61 -5.50 0.50
CA THR A 53 -7.84 -4.49 1.21
C THR A 53 -8.26 -4.41 2.68
N CYS A 54 -7.38 -3.90 3.54
CA CYS A 54 -7.72 -3.69 4.95
C CYS A 54 -8.86 -2.66 5.11
N ALA A 55 -8.92 -1.64 4.25
CA ALA A 55 -10.00 -0.66 4.28
C ALA A 55 -11.34 -1.30 3.94
N GLU A 56 -11.41 -2.15 2.92
CA GLU A 56 -12.64 -2.88 2.57
C GLU A 56 -13.12 -3.80 3.68
N LEU A 57 -12.21 -4.51 4.36
CA LEU A 57 -12.59 -5.39 5.46
C LEU A 57 -13.17 -4.63 6.67
N VAL A 58 -12.73 -3.39 6.91
CA VAL A 58 -13.19 -2.58 8.05
C VAL A 58 -14.47 -1.83 7.71
N TYR A 59 -14.57 -1.26 6.51
CA TYR A 59 -15.68 -0.38 6.12
C TYR A 59 -16.73 -1.06 5.23
N GLY A 60 -16.49 -2.28 4.78
CA GLY A 60 -17.37 -3.03 3.87
C GLY A 60 -17.44 -2.45 2.46
N THR A 61 -16.62 -1.45 2.12
CA THR A 61 -16.64 -0.74 0.84
C THR A 61 -15.24 -0.39 0.36
N THR A 62 -15.07 -0.24 -0.94
CA THR A 62 -13.82 0.19 -1.56
C THR A 62 -13.52 1.65 -1.19
N LEU A 63 -12.30 1.90 -0.70
CA LEU A 63 -11.87 3.27 -0.39
C LEU A 63 -11.53 4.02 -1.68
N ARG A 64 -12.16 5.18 -1.92
CA ARG A 64 -11.76 6.10 -3.00
C ARG A 64 -10.41 6.74 -2.65
N LEU A 65 -9.40 6.45 -3.43
CA LEU A 65 -8.06 7.00 -3.25
C LEU A 65 -7.93 8.35 -3.96
N PRO A 66 -6.98 9.21 -3.54
CA PRO A 66 -6.67 10.44 -4.28
C PRO A 66 -6.35 10.17 -5.76
N SER A 67 -5.75 9.02 -6.09
CA SER A 67 -5.53 8.59 -7.49
C SER A 67 -6.81 8.47 -8.29
N ASP A 68 -7.91 8.08 -7.66
CA ASP A 68 -9.19 7.81 -8.34
C ASP A 68 -9.99 9.09 -8.58
N LEU A 69 -9.55 10.21 -7.99
CA LEU A 69 -10.13 11.53 -8.19
C LEU A 69 -9.55 12.21 -9.43
N PHE A 70 -8.33 11.86 -9.81
CA PHE A 70 -7.77 12.25 -11.09
C PHE A 70 -8.36 11.31 -12.15
N SER A 71 -9.53 11.68 -12.67
CA SER A 71 -10.09 11.03 -13.84
C SER A 71 -9.05 11.07 -14.96
N THR A 72 -8.46 9.91 -15.29
CA THR A 72 -7.95 9.72 -16.65
C THR A 72 -9.22 9.65 -17.48
N ASP A 73 -9.60 10.74 -18.14
CA ASP A 73 -10.42 10.61 -19.33
C ASP A 73 -9.69 9.59 -20.19
N LYS A 74 -10.26 8.38 -20.24
CA LYS A 74 -9.76 7.17 -20.91
C LYS A 74 -8.51 7.46 -21.74
N ILE A 75 -7.33 7.41 -21.13
CA ILE A 75 -6.14 7.35 -21.96
C ILE A 75 -6.17 5.94 -22.51
N THR A 76 -6.78 5.79 -23.69
CA THR A 76 -6.47 4.74 -24.65
C THR A 76 -4.99 4.90 -24.98
N THR A 77 -4.13 4.53 -24.04
CA THR A 77 -2.73 4.27 -24.35
C THR A 77 -2.79 2.98 -25.14
N THR A 78 -2.93 3.11 -26.47
CA THR A 78 -2.30 2.17 -27.38
C THR A 78 -0.92 1.94 -26.80
N CYS A 79 -0.72 0.78 -26.20
CA CYS A 79 0.59 0.37 -25.73
C CYS A 79 1.46 0.36 -26.98
N ASN A 80 2.23 1.42 -27.18
CA ASN A 80 3.32 1.42 -28.14
C ASN A 80 4.30 0.39 -27.61
N GLN A 81 4.10 -0.85 -28.06
CA GLN A 81 4.84 -2.07 -27.78
C GLN A 81 6.37 -1.83 -27.80
N THR A 82 6.79 -0.81 -28.55
CA THR A 82 8.14 -0.28 -28.68
C THR A 82 8.85 0.01 -27.36
N TYR A 83 8.17 0.54 -26.33
CA TYR A 83 8.84 0.86 -25.05
C TYR A 83 9.18 -0.38 -24.23
N VAL A 84 8.30 -1.38 -24.21
CA VAL A 84 8.51 -2.65 -23.48
C VAL A 84 9.61 -3.49 -24.13
N SER A 85 9.75 -3.43 -25.46
CA SER A 85 10.89 -4.05 -26.16
C SER A 85 12.23 -3.40 -25.79
N PHE A 86 12.28 -2.08 -25.60
CA PHE A 86 13.52 -1.36 -25.28
C PHE A 86 14.09 -1.71 -23.90
N LEU A 87 13.23 -2.11 -22.96
CA LEU A 87 13.64 -2.51 -21.61
C LEU A 87 14.08 -3.97 -21.50
N ARG A 88 13.79 -4.81 -22.50
CA ARG A 88 14.19 -6.23 -22.51
C ARG A 88 15.56 -6.47 -23.11
N GLU A 89 16.13 -5.48 -23.78
CA GLU A 89 17.40 -5.60 -24.52
C GLU A 89 18.60 -5.00 -23.78
N LYS A 90 18.45 -4.68 -22.48
CA LYS A 90 19.53 -4.18 -21.62
C LYS A 90 19.69 -5.06 -20.39
#